data_AF-A0A0K2V0E8-F1
#
_entry.id   AF-A0A0K2V0E8-F1
#
_cell.length_a   1.000
_cell.length_b   1.000
_cell.length_c   1.000
_cell.angle_alpha   90.00
_cell.angle_beta   90.00
_cell.angle_gamma   90.00
#
_symmetry.space_group_name_H-M   'P 1'
#
loop_
_entity.id
_entity.type
_entity.pdbx_description
1 polymer ?
#
loop_
_entity_poly.entity_id
_entity_poly.type
_entity_poly.pdbx_seq_one_letter_code
_entity_poly.pdbx_strand_id
1 'polypeptide(L)'
;STRTRPNLAFAVGALARYCDVPGSEHWVALKRILLYLNNTKNLGLCYRKSNKGELVGFSDSDWAGDHDDRKSTSSYFFSIQ
;
A
#
# COMPACT_ATOMS: atom_id res chain seq x y z
N SER A 1 12.86 -6.76 -7.78
CA SER A 1 11.50 -6.42 -8.22
C SER A 1 10.72 -5.96 -6.99
N THR A 2 10.67 -4.64 -6.79
CA THR A 2 10.23 -4.00 -5.56
C THR A 2 8.71 -3.94 -5.51
N ARG A 3 8.09 -4.95 -4.90
CA ARG A 3 6.63 -5.03 -4.69
C ARG A 3 6.24 -4.24 -3.43
N THR A 4 6.54 -2.95 -3.36
CA THR A 4 6.31 -2.16 -2.13
C THR A 4 4.91 -1.61 -1.98
N ARG A 5 4.03 -1.64 -3.00
CA ARG A 5 2.70 -1.00 -2.90
C ARG A 5 1.60 -1.70 -3.72
N PRO A 6 1.26 -2.97 -3.43
CA PRO A 6 0.18 -3.67 -4.16
C PRO A 6 -1.17 -2.94 -4.10
N ASN A 7 -1.44 -2.20 -3.03
CA ASN A 7 -2.66 -1.41 -2.85
C ASN A 7 -2.77 -0.22 -3.84
N LEU A 8 -1.63 0.33 -4.31
CA LEU A 8 -1.63 1.47 -5.24
C LEU A 8 -2.06 1.05 -6.65
N ALA A 9 -1.56 -0.08 -7.15
CA ALA A 9 -1.93 -0.59 -8.47
C ALA A 9 -3.42 -0.90 -8.55
N PHE A 10 -3.98 -1.48 -7.47
CA PHE A 10 -5.41 -1.70 -7.34
C PHE A 10 -6.20 -0.38 -7.34
N ALA A 11 -5.81 0.59 -6.51
CA ALA A 11 -6.51 1.88 -6.42
C ALA A 11 -6.49 2.65 -7.75
N VAL A 12 -5.35 2.67 -8.46
CA VAL A 12 -5.24 3.29 -9.79
C VAL A 12 -6.10 2.56 -10.81
N GLY A 13 -6.05 1.22 -10.84
CA GLY A 13 -6.88 0.41 -11.74
C GLY A 13 -8.38 0.58 -11.48
N ALA A 14 -8.78 0.73 -10.21
CA ALA A 14 -10.17 0.99 -9.84
C ALA A 14 -10.65 2.34 -10.37
N LEU A 15 -9.85 3.41 -10.24
CA LEU A 15 -10.16 4.75 -10.75
C LEU A 15 -10.12 4.86 -12.27
N ALA A 16 -9.29 4.05 -12.95
CA ALA A 16 -9.19 4.05 -14.41
C ALA A 16 -10.53 3.75 -15.09
N ARG A 17 -11.42 3.01 -14.42
CA ARG A 17 -12.79 2.72 -14.91
C ARG A 17 -13.68 3.96 -15.00
N TYR A 18 -13.34 5.04 -14.29
CA TYR A 18 -14.09 6.29 -14.23
C TYR A 18 -13.36 7.44 -14.94
N CYS A 19 -12.32 7.14 -15.72
CA CYS A 19 -11.56 8.17 -16.44
C CYS A 19 -12.36 8.88 -17.55
N ASP A 20 -13.39 8.24 -18.11
CA ASP A 20 -14.21 8.81 -19.17
C ASP A 20 -15.19 9.87 -18.65
N VAL A 21 -15.80 9.62 -17.47
CA VAL A 21 -16.68 10.57 -16.76
C VAL A 21 -16.37 10.57 -15.25
N PRO A 22 -15.34 11.33 -14.82
CA PRO A 22 -14.93 11.32 -13.42
C PRO A 22 -15.90 12.13 -12.55
N GLY A 23 -16.60 11.46 -11.64
CA GLY A 23 -17.34 12.11 -10.56
C GLY A 23 -16.43 12.84 -9.55
N SER A 24 -17.02 13.70 -8.72
CA SER A 24 -16.30 14.48 -7.69
C SER A 24 -15.50 13.61 -6.73
N GLU A 25 -16.04 12.46 -6.32
CA GLU A 25 -15.38 11.51 -5.43
C GLU A 25 -14.14 10.87 -6.07
N HIS A 26 -14.24 10.50 -7.35
CA HIS A 26 -13.10 9.96 -8.12
C HIS A 26 -11.96 10.97 -8.23
N TRP A 27 -12.29 12.26 -8.39
CA TRP A 27 -11.31 13.34 -8.41
C TRP A 27 -10.60 13.52 -7.07
N VAL A 28 -11.32 13.43 -5.95
CA VAL A 28 -10.72 13.49 -4.60
C VAL A 28 -9.80 12.28 -4.37
N ALA A 29 -10.24 11.08 -4.75
CA ALA A 29 -9.44 9.87 -4.64
C ALA A 29 -8.16 9.96 -5.49
N LEU A 30 -8.25 10.44 -6.74
CA LEU A 30 -7.10 10.63 -7.61
C LEU A 30 -6.09 11.62 -7.00
N LYS A 31 -6.57 12.76 -6.48
CA LYS A 31 -5.72 13.74 -5.79
C LYS A 31 -5.00 13.12 -4.59
N ARG A 32 -5.68 12.29 -3.80
CA ARG A 32 -5.06 11.57 -2.67
C ARG A 32 -3.96 10.63 -3.13
N ILE A 33 -4.17 9.86 -4.21
CA ILE A 33 -3.15 8.97 -4.78
C ILE A 33 -1.93 9.78 -5.24
N LEU A 34 -2.14 10.87 -5.97
CA LEU A 34 -1.05 11.74 -6.45
C LEU A 34 -0.29 12.40 -5.31
N LEU A 35 -1.00 12.89 -4.29
CA LEU A 35 -0.38 13.48 -3.10
C LEU A 35 0.46 12.45 -2.34
N TYR A 36 -0.07 11.24 -2.17
CA TYR A 36 0.66 10.14 -1.56
C TYR A 36 1.93 9.82 -2.35
N LEU A 37 1.85 9.68 -3.68
CA LEU A 37 3.01 9.45 -4.52
C LEU A 37 4.06 10.55 -4.40
N ASN A 38 3.66 11.82 -4.44
CA ASN A 38 4.60 12.94 -4.36
C ASN A 38 5.27 13.03 -2.98
N ASN A 39 4.50 12.85 -1.90
CA ASN A 39 5.02 12.96 -0.53
C ASN A 39 5.90 11.78 -0.12
N THR A 40 5.69 10.62 -0.73
CA THR A 40 6.40 9.38 -0.35
C THR A 40 7.41 8.93 -1.41
N LYS A 41 7.73 9.76 -2.40
CA LYS A 41 8.70 9.46 -3.47
C LYS A 41 10.11 9.12 -2.95
N ASN A 42 10.48 9.70 -1.82
CA ASN A 42 11.77 9.48 -1.15
C ASN A 42 11.68 8.45 -0.01
N LEU A 43 10.50 7.88 0.23
CA LEU A 43 10.29 6.88 1.28
C LEU A 43 10.30 5.47 0.66
N GLY A 44 11.24 4.66 1.12
CA GLY A 44 11.37 3.25 0.73
C GLY A 44 11.71 2.39 1.93
N LEU A 45 11.35 1.10 1.85
CA LEU A 45 11.76 0.11 2.85
C LEU A 45 13.23 -0.26 2.60
N CYS A 46 14.10 0.12 3.54
CA CYS A 46 15.51 -0.24 3.51
C CYS A 46 15.71 -1.58 4.23
N TYR A 47 15.67 -2.68 3.47
CA TYR A 47 16.05 -3.99 3.98
C TYR A 47 17.57 -4.13 3.97
N ARG A 48 18.21 -4.00 5.14
CA ARG A 48 19.63 -4.31 5.30
C ARG A 48 19.76 -5.79 5.62
N LYS A 49 20.63 -6.52 4.92
CA LYS A 49 20.98 -7.89 5.29
C LYS A 49 21.91 -7.86 6.50
N SER A 50 21.57 -8.58 7.57
CA SER A 50 22.35 -8.69 8.80
C SER A 50 22.93 -10.10 8.84
N ASN A 51 24.25 -10.27 8.76
CA ASN A 51 24.90 -11.60 8.68
C ASN A 51 24.72 -12.49 9.95
N LYS A 52 23.79 -12.15 10.85
CA LYS A 52 23.53 -12.86 12.10
C LYS A 52 22.59 -14.06 11.95
N GLY A 53 21.96 -14.27 10.78
CA GLY A 53 21.02 -15.38 10.59
C GLY A 53 19.75 -15.25 11.44
N GLU A 54 19.41 -14.03 11.84
CA GLU A 54 18.26 -13.74 12.69
C GLU A 54 16.97 -13.76 11.85
N LEU A 55 15.96 -14.50 12.31
CA LEU A 55 14.62 -14.50 11.73
C LEU A 55 13.92 -13.21 12.17
N VAL A 56 13.69 -12.30 11.22
CA VAL A 56 12.96 -11.06 11.47
C VAL A 56 11.55 -11.20 10.91
N GLY A 57 10.55 -11.01 11.78
CA GLY A 57 9.14 -10.97 11.44
C GLY A 57 8.60 -9.54 11.48
N PHE A 58 7.86 -9.15 10.44
CA PHE A 58 7.10 -7.91 10.39
C PHE A 58 5.62 -8.27 10.34
N SER A 59 4.83 -7.67 11.22
CA SER A 59 3.37 -7.76 11.19
C SER A 59 2.80 -6.40 10.79
N ASP A 60 1.97 -6.38 9.77
CA ASP A 60 1.17 -5.21 9.41
C ASP A 60 -0.29 -5.54 9.68
N SER A 61 -0.99 -4.63 10.33
CA SER A 61 -2.39 -4.79 10.69
C SER A 61 -3.14 -3.52 10.33
N ASP A 62 -3.97 -3.62 9.31
CA ASP A 62 -4.86 -2.58 8.85
C ASP A 62 -6.18 -2.68 9.61
N TRP A 63 -6.33 -1.81 10.62
CA TRP A 63 -7.58 -1.68 11.36
C TRP A 63 -8.60 -0.94 10.49
N ALA A 64 -9.75 -1.58 10.24
CA ALA A 64 -10.87 -1.01 9.48
C ALA A 64 -10.59 -0.66 8.00
N GLY A 65 -9.76 -1.45 7.31
CA GLY A 65 -9.53 -1.29 5.86
C GLY A 65 -10.77 -1.54 4.99
N ASP A 66 -11.77 -2.24 5.53
CA ASP A 66 -13.05 -2.54 4.88
C ASP A 66 -14.21 -1.93 5.69
N HIS A 67 -14.87 -0.91 5.11
CA HIS A 67 -15.95 -0.18 5.75
C HIS A 67 -17.29 -0.94 5.70
N ASP A 68 -17.41 -1.95 4.85
CA ASP A 68 -18.59 -2.81 4.75
C ASP A 68 -18.50 -4.01 5.69
N ASP A 69 -17.34 -4.67 5.75
CA ASP A 69 -17.20 -5.93 6.51
C ASP A 69 -16.54 -5.78 7.89
N ARG A 70 -15.96 -4.60 8.23
CA ARG A 70 -15.16 -4.36 9.46
C ARG A 70 -14.07 -5.41 9.72
N LYS A 71 -13.65 -6.16 8.70
CA LYS A 71 -12.64 -7.20 8.84
C LYS A 71 -11.26 -6.56 8.85
N SER A 72 -10.54 -6.77 9.94
CA SER A 72 -9.10 -6.49 9.99
C SER A 72 -8.38 -7.53 9.14
N THR A 73 -7.64 -7.08 8.14
CA THR A 73 -6.67 -7.92 7.46
C THR A 73 -5.37 -7.80 8.25
N SER A 74 -4.78 -8.94 8.63
CA SER A 74 -3.47 -8.96 9.26
C SER A 74 -2.52 -9.67 8.31
N SER A 75 -1.46 -8.98 7.90
CA SER A 75 -0.42 -9.54 7.05
C SER A 75 0.87 -9.73 7.84
N TYR A 76 1.60 -10.79 7.52
CA TYR A 76 2.86 -11.14 8.17
C TYR A 76 3.92 -11.39 7.10
N PHE A 77 5.12 -10.87 7.33
CA PHE A 77 6.27 -11.04 6.47
C PHE A 77 7.46 -11.49 7.30
N PHE A 78 8.01 -12.66 6.98
CA PHE A 78 9.19 -13.21 7.65
C PHE A 78 10.38 -13.21 6.69
N SER A 79 11.52 -12.70 7.15
CA SER A 79 12.78 -12.75 6.40
C SER A 79 13.92 -13.20 7.31
N ILE A 80 14.75 -14.12 6.81
CA ILE A 80 16.04 -14.46 7.41
C ILE A 80 17.06 -13.44 6.91
N GLN A 81 17.67 -12.70 7.84
CA GLN A 81 18.72 -11.73 7.53
C GLN A 81 20.09 -12.40 7.41
#